data_AF-A0A955I9E9-F1
#
_entry.id   AF-A0A955I9E9-F1
#
_cell.length_a   1.000
_cell.length_b   1.000
_cell.length_c   1.000
_cell.angle_alpha   90.00
_cell.angle_beta   90.00
_cell.angle_gamma   90.00
#
_symmetry.space_group_name_H-M   'P 1'
#
loop_
_entity.id
_entity.type
_entity.pdbx_description
1 polymer ?
#
loop_
_entity_poly.entity_id
_entity_poly.type
_entity_poly.pdbx_seq_one_letter_code
_entity_poly.pdbx_strand_id
1 'polypeptide(L)'
;VEYRTYNRMEEIGVMQLVGGSLAYIRAPYILEGATYGFLGALISGLVIGGLGLYVFVLNPTSSLSVFLFERISVLPFPSITWLGWLGIFGLNLLGGVLLGTVSSYLAIRRYIK
;
A
#
# COMPACT_ATOMS: atom_id res chain seq x y z
N VAL A 1 -23.20 -7.51 -2.98
CA VAL A 1 -22.03 -7.38 -3.88
C VAL A 1 -22.48 -7.23 -5.34
N GLU A 2 -23.47 -8.01 -5.78
CA GLU A 2 -24.05 -7.98 -7.14
C GLU A 2 -24.46 -6.59 -7.67
N TYR A 3 -25.18 -5.80 -6.86
CA TYR A 3 -25.63 -4.45 -7.26
C TYR A 3 -24.49 -3.48 -7.59
N ARG A 4 -23.36 -3.54 -6.85
CA ARG A 4 -22.22 -2.63 -7.07
C ARG A 4 -21.49 -2.96 -8.36
N THR A 5 -21.43 -4.24 -8.72
CA THR A 5 -20.82 -4.69 -9.98
C THR A 5 -21.68 -4.30 -11.18
N TYR A 6 -23.02 -4.41 -11.06
CA TYR A 6 -23.93 -4.01 -12.13
C TYR A 6 -23.84 -2.50 -12.45
N ASN A 7 -23.85 -1.66 -11.41
CA ASN A 7 -23.71 -0.21 -11.57
C ASN A 7 -22.38 0.20 -12.23
N ARG A 8 -21.29 -0.50 -11.89
CA ARG A 8 -19.97 -0.28 -12.51
C ARG A 8 -19.96 -0.67 -13.99
N MET A 9 -20.68 -1.73 -14.38
CA MET A 9 -20.80 -2.13 -15.79
C MET A 9 -21.60 -1.10 -16.60
N GLU A 10 -22.66 -0.53 -16.01
CA GLU A 10 -23.44 0.53 -16.65
C GLU A 10 -22.62 1.81 -16.84
N GLU A 11 -21.86 2.26 -15.83
CA GLU A 11 -20.94 3.41 -15.96
C GLU A 11 -19.91 3.22 -17.07
N ILE A 12 -19.30 2.04 -17.16
CA ILE A 12 -18.34 1.71 -18.23
C ILE A 12 -19.05 1.77 -19.60
N GLY A 13 -20.28 1.25 -19.69
CA GLY A 13 -21.10 1.31 -20.90
C GLY A 13 -21.39 2.76 -21.33
N VAL A 14 -21.76 3.64 -20.40
CA VAL A 14 -21.96 5.07 -20.67
C VAL A 14 -20.67 5.73 -21.17
N MET A 15 -19.52 5.45 -20.54
CA MET A 15 -18.23 6.00 -20.99
C MET A 15 -17.84 5.52 -22.40
N GLN A 16 -18.20 4.29 -22.78
CA GLN A 16 -17.99 3.78 -24.14
C GLN A 16 -18.92 4.46 -25.15
N LEU A 17 -20.17 4.74 -24.79
CA LEU A 17 -21.14 5.42 -25.67
C LEU A 17 -20.74 6.86 -26.01
N VAL A 18 -20.03 7.54 -25.11
CA VAL A 18 -19.50 8.91 -25.34
C VAL A 18 -18.17 8.88 -26.14
N GLY A 19 -17.71 7.70 -26.58
CA GLY A 19 -16.48 7.55 -27.35
C GLY A 19 -15.19 7.64 -26.51
N GLY A 20 -15.28 7.39 -25.20
CA GLY A 20 -14.14 7.40 -24.30
C GLY A 20 -13.10 6.35 -24.69
N SER A 21 -11.83 6.73 -24.74
CA SER A 21 -10.74 5.77 -24.96
C SER A 21 -10.65 4.77 -23.79
N LEU A 22 -10.16 3.55 -24.07
CA LEU A 22 -9.93 2.52 -23.04
C LEU A 22 -9.05 3.02 -21.88
N ALA A 23 -8.13 3.96 -22.13
CA ALA A 23 -7.32 4.58 -21.08
C ALA A 23 -8.14 5.50 -20.17
N TYR A 24 -9.09 6.26 -20.74
CA TYR A 24 -9.97 7.15 -19.99
C TYR A 24 -10.90 6.37 -19.05
N ILE A 25 -11.43 5.24 -19.54
CA ILE A 25 -12.25 4.33 -18.72
C ILE A 25 -11.45 3.75 -17.56
N ARG A 26 -10.16 3.43 -17.77
CA ARG A 26 -9.30 2.78 -16.76
C ARG A 26 -8.72 3.73 -15.71
N ALA A 27 -8.51 5.00 -16.07
CA ALA A 27 -7.91 6.02 -15.21
C ALA A 27 -8.53 6.13 -13.79
N PRO A 28 -9.87 6.25 -13.61
CA PRO A 28 -10.46 6.41 -12.28
C PRO A 28 -10.22 5.20 -11.37
N TYR A 29 -10.25 3.99 -11.93
CA TYR A 29 -10.02 2.76 -11.19
C TYR A 29 -8.56 2.59 -10.77
N ILE A 30 -7.62 2.98 -11.64
CA ILE A 30 -6.19 2.96 -11.32
C ILE A 30 -5.90 3.96 -10.18
N LEU A 31 -6.55 5.13 -10.21
CA LEU A 31 -6.49 6.11 -9.13
C LEU A 31 -7.06 5.56 -7.81
N GLU A 32 -8.23 4.91 -7.83
CA GLU A 32 -8.77 4.21 -6.65
C GLU A 32 -7.76 3.19 -6.10
N GLY A 33 -7.17 2.36 -6.96
CA GLY A 33 -6.14 1.39 -6.55
C GLY A 33 -4.92 2.04 -5.89
N ALA A 34 -4.43 3.13 -6.49
CA ALA A 34 -3.31 3.89 -5.96
C ALA A 34 -3.64 4.52 -4.59
N THR A 35 -4.85 5.07 -4.40
CA THR A 35 -5.25 5.65 -3.11
C THR A 35 -5.39 4.60 -2.03
N TYR A 36 -5.96 3.43 -2.33
CA TYR A 36 -6.01 2.31 -1.39
C TYR A 36 -4.61 1.80 -1.01
N GLY A 37 -3.71 1.68 -2.00
CA GLY A 37 -2.31 1.30 -1.77
C GLY A 37 -1.55 2.30 -0.90
N PHE A 38 -1.75 3.60 -1.16
CA PHE A 38 -1.19 4.69 -0.37
C PHE A 38 -1.68 4.64 1.08
N LEU A 39 -2.99 4.57 1.31
CA LEU A 39 -3.56 4.54 2.65
C LEU A 39 -3.14 3.27 3.42
N GLY A 40 -3.08 2.13 2.74
CA GLY A 40 -2.62 0.88 3.34
C GLY A 40 -1.16 0.96 3.80
N ALA A 41 -0.28 1.49 2.95
CA ALA A 41 1.12 1.71 3.32
C ALA A 41 1.29 2.76 4.41
N LEU A 42 0.51 3.84 4.38
CA LEU A 42 0.53 4.87 5.41
C LEU A 42 0.17 4.30 6.79
N ILE A 43 -0.94 3.56 6.87
CA ILE A 43 -1.39 2.92 8.11
C ILE A 43 -0.38 1.87 8.58
N SER A 44 0.07 1.00 7.68
CA SER A 44 1.06 -0.04 7.99
C SER A 44 2.36 0.56 8.51
N GLY A 45 2.88 1.58 7.83
CA GLY A 45 4.10 2.27 8.22
C GLY A 45 3.98 2.97 9.58
N LEU A 46 2.84 3.60 9.89
CA LEU A 46 2.61 4.20 11.21
C LEU A 46 2.54 3.15 12.32
N VAL A 47 1.85 2.03 12.10
CA VAL A 47 1.71 0.97 13.11
C VAL A 47 3.05 0.26 13.34
N ILE A 48 3.72 -0.18 12.27
CA ILE A 48 4.99 -0.89 12.37
C ILE A 48 6.10 0.06 12.87
N GLY A 49 6.14 1.30 12.38
CA GLY A 49 7.09 2.31 12.84
C GLY A 49 6.89 2.69 14.30
N GLY A 50 5.64 2.87 14.74
CA GLY A 50 5.30 3.17 16.13
C GLY A 50 5.65 2.02 17.09
N LEU A 51 5.32 0.78 16.71
CA LEU A 51 5.71 -0.41 17.47
C LEU A 51 7.24 -0.57 17.52
N GLY A 52 7.93 -0.36 16.39
CA GLY A 52 9.38 -0.40 16.32
C GLY A 52 10.04 0.62 17.25
N LEU A 53 9.55 1.87 17.25
CA LEU A 53 10.06 2.92 18.13
C LEU A 53 9.83 2.56 19.61
N TYR A 54 8.64 2.06 19.96
CA TYR A 54 8.32 1.66 21.33
C TYR A 54 9.21 0.52 21.85
N VAL A 55 9.37 -0.53 21.05
CA VAL A 55 10.12 -1.74 21.44
C VAL A 55 11.63 -1.48 21.44
N PHE A 56 12.16 -0.82 20.42
CA PHE A 56 13.61 -0.70 20.24
C PHE A 56 14.23 0.56 20.85
N VAL A 57 13.46 1.66 21.00
CA VAL A 57 13.98 2.94 21.53
C VAL A 57 13.52 3.19 22.97
N LEU A 58 12.23 2.99 23.26
CA LEU A 58 11.67 3.31 24.57
C LEU A 58 11.83 2.18 25.60
N ASN A 59 11.88 0.90 25.19
CA ASN A 59 12.03 -0.26 26.08
C ASN A 59 13.09 -1.28 25.60
N PRO A 60 14.35 -0.85 25.39
CA PRO A 60 15.39 -1.71 24.79
C PRO A 60 15.77 -2.92 25.64
N THR A 61 15.49 -2.94 26.94
CA THR A 61 15.82 -4.03 27.87
C THR A 61 14.65 -4.98 28.18
N SER A 62 13.50 -4.81 27.53
CA SER A 62 12.38 -5.72 27.71
C SER A 62 12.73 -7.13 27.18
N SER A 63 12.18 -8.17 27.80
CA SER A 63 12.35 -9.56 27.32
C SER A 63 11.91 -9.72 25.85
N LEU A 64 10.97 -8.88 25.42
CA LEU A 64 10.44 -8.84 24.06
C LEU A 64 11.41 -8.19 23.06
N SER A 65 12.10 -7.10 23.44
CA SER A 65 13.12 -6.50 22.58
C SER A 65 14.33 -7.43 22.40
N VAL A 66 14.79 -8.08 23.48
CA VAL A 66 15.90 -9.05 23.42
C VAL A 66 15.55 -10.26 22.55
N PHE A 67 14.34 -10.83 22.71
CA PHE A 67 13.86 -11.92 21.86
C PHE A 67 13.78 -11.53 20.38
N LEU A 68 13.27 -10.33 20.08
CA LEU A 68 13.18 -9.83 18.71
C LEU A 68 14.56 -9.54 18.12
N PHE A 69 15.50 -9.01 18.90
CA PHE A 69 16.88 -8.79 18.47
C PHE A 69 17.62 -10.08 18.13
N GLU A 70 17.49 -11.12 18.97
CA GLU A 70 18.13 -12.42 18.71
C GLU A 70 17.56 -13.09 17.46
N ARG A 71 16.25 -12.94 17.20
CA ARG A 71 15.57 -13.58 16.06
C ARG A 71 15.66 -12.78 14.75
N ILE A 72 15.75 -11.46 14.83
CA ILE A 72 15.78 -10.51 13.69
C ILE A 72 17.20 -9.92 13.52
N SER A 73 18.22 -10.66 13.94
CA SER A 73 19.65 -10.29 13.90
C SER A 73 20.23 -9.99 12.51
N VAL A 74 19.42 -10.08 11.45
CA VAL A 74 19.77 -9.74 10.07
C VAL A 74 19.71 -8.23 9.80
N LEU A 75 18.94 -7.47 10.60
CA LEU A 75 18.84 -6.01 10.44
C LEU A 75 19.70 -5.31 11.50
N PRO A 76 20.59 -4.36 11.12
CA PRO A 76 21.40 -3.59 12.05
C PRO A 76 20.55 -2.50 12.73
N PHE A 77 19.52 -2.90 13.46
CA PHE A 77 18.98 -2.10 14.55
C PHE A 77 20.08 -2.15 15.63
N PRO A 78 20.70 -1.03 16.05
CA PRO A 78 20.14 0.29 16.31
C PRO A 78 20.82 1.44 15.52
N SER A 79 21.58 1.14 14.46
CA SER A 79 22.41 2.13 13.74
C SER A 79 21.71 2.77 12.54
N ILE A 80 20.41 2.55 12.36
CA ILE A 80 19.64 3.22 11.31
C ILE A 80 19.41 4.66 11.75
N THR A 81 20.08 5.59 11.07
CA THR A 81 19.88 7.04 11.27
C THR A 81 18.43 7.41 10.97
N TRP A 82 17.96 8.54 11.50
CA TRP A 82 16.62 9.07 11.21
C TRP A 82 16.33 9.14 9.69
N LEU A 83 17.37 9.41 8.89
CA LEU A 83 17.31 9.45 7.43
C LEU A 83 17.07 8.05 6.82
N GLY A 84 17.66 7.00 7.39
CA GLY A 84 17.41 5.62 6.97
C GLY A 84 15.97 5.17 7.27
N TRP A 85 15.42 5.59 8.41
CA TRP A 85 14.00 5.34 8.73
C TRP A 85 13.05 6.03 7.75
N LEU A 86 13.33 7.29 7.39
CA LEU A 86 12.59 7.96 6.32
C LEU A 86 12.71 7.24 4.98
N GLY A 87 13.90 6.72 4.66
CA GLY A 87 14.12 5.92 3.45
C GLY A 87 13.26 4.65 3.41
N ILE A 88 13.22 3.89 4.51
CA ILE A 88 12.39 2.68 4.63
C ILE A 88 10.91 3.02 4.54
N PHE A 89 10.47 4.08 5.23
CA PHE A 89 9.08 4.54 5.17
C PHE A 89 8.70 5.02 3.76
N GLY A 90 9.58 5.75 3.09
CA GLY A 90 9.40 6.18 1.70
C GLY A 90 9.31 4.99 0.73
N LEU A 91 10.17 3.99 0.90
CA LEU A 91 10.11 2.75 0.11
C LEU A 91 8.82 1.97 0.36
N ASN A 92 8.34 1.92 1.61
CA ASN A 92 7.06 1.29 1.95
C ASN A 92 5.89 2.01 1.27
N LEU A 93 5.84 3.35 1.32
CA LEU A 93 4.82 4.14 0.64
C LEU A 93 4.86 3.93 -0.88
N LEU A 94 6.04 4.01 -1.49
CA LEU A 94 6.21 3.76 -2.92
C LEU A 94 5.77 2.35 -3.30
N GLY A 95 6.20 1.34 -2.52
CA GLY A 95 5.81 -0.05 -2.72
C GLY A 95 4.31 -0.26 -2.60
N GLY A 96 3.66 0.35 -1.60
CA GLY A 96 2.22 0.26 -1.39
C GLY A 96 1.42 0.88 -2.53
N VAL A 97 1.80 2.09 -2.97
CA VAL A 97 1.18 2.76 -4.12
C VAL A 97 1.34 1.90 -5.37
N LEU A 98 2.55 1.44 -5.67
CA LEU A 98 2.82 0.60 -6.84
C LEU A 98 2.00 -0.70 -6.82
N LEU A 99 1.95 -1.39 -5.68
CA LEU A 99 1.14 -2.60 -5.52
C LEU A 99 -0.36 -2.31 -5.68
N GLY A 100 -0.86 -1.19 -5.15
CA GLY A 100 -2.25 -0.76 -5.31
C GLY A 100 -2.60 -0.43 -6.77
N THR A 101 -1.73 0.29 -7.46
CA THR A 101 -1.89 0.63 -8.88
C THR A 101 -1.86 -0.62 -9.76
N VAL A 102 -0.87 -1.50 -9.57
CA VAL A 102 -0.71 -2.72 -10.37
C VAL A 102 -1.86 -3.70 -10.14
N SER A 103 -2.28 -3.89 -8.88
CA SER A 103 -3.40 -4.78 -8.57
C SER A 103 -4.71 -4.28 -9.19
N SER A 104 -4.99 -2.98 -9.12
CA SER A 104 -6.17 -2.39 -9.78
C SER A 104 -6.10 -2.53 -11.30
N TYR A 105 -4.95 -2.24 -11.91
CA TYR A 105 -4.76 -2.42 -13.35
C TYR A 105 -5.03 -3.86 -13.81
N LEU A 106 -4.51 -4.85 -13.08
CA LEU A 106 -4.74 -6.26 -13.37
C LEU A 106 -6.21 -6.66 -13.22
N ALA A 107 -6.90 -6.12 -12.21
CA ALA A 107 -8.33 -6.37 -12.00
C ALA A 107 -9.14 -5.87 -13.20
N ILE A 108 -8.97 -4.61 -13.59
CA ILE A 108 -9.76 -3.99 -14.68
C ILE A 108 -9.51 -4.69 -16.02
N ARG A 109 -8.26 -5.10 -16.31
CA ARG A 109 -7.94 -5.84 -17.54
C ARG A 109 -8.76 -7.13 -17.68
N ARG A 110 -9.20 -7.72 -16.57
CA ARG A 110 -10.05 -8.92 -16.56
C ARG A 110 -11.53 -8.62 -16.77
N TYR A 111 -12.00 -7.44 -16.36
CA TYR A 111 -13.42 -7.03 -16.46
C TYR A 111 -13.78 -6.40 -17.80
N ILE A 112 -12.84 -5.76 -18.50
CA ILE A 112 -13.07 -5.18 -19.85
C ILE A 112 -12.74 -6.23 -20.94
N LYS A 113 -13.15 -7.48 -20.74
CA LYS A 113 -13.14 -8.50 -21.79
C LYS A 113 -14.54 -8.64 -22.38
#